data_AF-A0A2W2KPA8-F1
#
_entry.id   AF-A0A2W2KPA8-F1
#
_cell.length_a   1.000
_cell.length_b   1.000
_cell.length_c   1.000
_cell.angle_alpha   90.00
_cell.angle_beta   90.00
_cell.angle_gamma   90.00
#
_symmetry.space_group_name_H-M   'P 1'
#
loop_
_entity.id
_entity.type
_entity.pdbx_description
1 polymer ?
#
loop_
_entity_poly.entity_id
_entity_poly.type
_entity_poly.pdbx_seq_one_letter_code
_entity_poly.pdbx_strand_id
1 'polypeptide(L)'
;MSASDDDLRVVHELAELAALVERRRGLYVRWSRGPGTDLGAPSSTDELTGVAMPGLSANPLDVEEWWQGRPLRLWVARRLYDYAHLPHEKGPGVRPWVLEGHERGRGPDNEPLVVDVRPLCWIDSGVIEEARTEVERQAAQWGPLRRSGH
;
A
#
# COMPACT_ATOMS: atom_id res chain seq x y z
N MET A 1 -11.78 7.97 20.17
CA MET A 1 -12.77 8.18 19.09
C MET A 1 -12.04 7.92 17.79
N SER A 2 -12.41 6.88 17.04
CA SER A 2 -11.85 6.66 15.70
C SER A 2 -12.44 7.70 14.77
N ALA A 3 -11.63 8.34 13.93
CA ALA A 3 -12.14 9.19 12.87
C ALA A 3 -13.07 8.36 11.97
N SER A 4 -14.22 8.93 11.58
CA SER A 4 -15.03 8.37 10.49
C SER A 4 -14.26 8.46 9.17
N ASP A 5 -14.53 7.55 8.23
CA ASP A 5 -13.84 7.50 6.92
C ASP A 5 -13.85 8.84 6.17
N ASP A 6 -14.90 9.64 6.37
CA ASP A 6 -15.07 10.97 5.76
C ASP A 6 -14.20 12.07 6.35
N ASP A 7 -13.65 11.88 7.56
CA ASP A 7 -12.78 12.87 8.22
C ASP A 7 -11.29 12.69 7.87
N LEU A 8 -10.94 11.58 7.22
CA LEU A 8 -9.57 11.34 6.82
C LEU A 8 -9.20 12.23 5.65
N ARG A 9 -8.14 13.01 5.83
CA ARG A 9 -7.53 13.78 4.75
C ARG A 9 -7.21 12.88 3.56
N VAL A 10 -7.20 13.46 2.37
CA VAL A 10 -6.80 12.79 1.13
C VAL A 10 -5.42 13.31 0.73
N VAL A 11 -4.51 12.40 0.38
CA VAL A 11 -3.25 12.73 -0.26
C VAL A 11 -3.49 12.83 -1.77
N HIS A 12 -3.18 13.98 -2.36
CA HIS A 12 -3.46 14.24 -3.77
C HIS A 12 -2.22 14.16 -4.66
N GLU A 13 -1.02 14.17 -4.07
CA GLU A 13 0.23 14.13 -4.81
C GLU A 13 1.16 13.02 -4.31
N LEU A 14 1.87 12.36 -5.23
CA LEU A 14 2.86 11.34 -4.87
C LEU A 14 3.99 11.91 -4.00
N ALA A 15 4.36 13.18 -4.22
CA ALA A 15 5.35 13.88 -3.40
C ALA A 15 4.90 14.01 -1.93
N GLU A 16 3.61 14.26 -1.70
CA GLU A 16 3.05 14.38 -0.37
C GLU A 16 3.08 13.04 0.37
N LEU A 17 2.77 11.93 -0.32
CA LEU A 17 2.90 10.59 0.26
C LEU A 17 4.36 10.25 0.58
N ALA A 18 5.30 10.57 -0.31
CA ALA A 18 6.73 10.40 -0.06
C ALA A 18 7.18 11.18 1.18
N ALA A 19 6.73 12.44 1.33
CA ALA A 19 7.04 13.26 2.49
C ALA A 19 6.42 12.69 3.80
N LEU A 20 5.27 12.01 3.72
CA LEU A 20 4.69 11.30 4.87
C LEU A 20 5.56 10.12 5.29
N VAL A 21 6.04 9.31 4.34
CA VAL A 21 6.93 8.16 4.57
C VAL A 21 8.30 8.58 5.08
N GLU A 22 8.78 9.75 4.68
CA GLU A 22 10.04 10.30 5.21
C GLU A 22 9.94 10.61 6.71
N ARG A 23 8.82 11.20 7.15
CA ARG A 23 8.64 11.70 8.52
C ARG A 23 8.17 10.65 9.53
N ARG A 24 7.73 9.47 9.06
CA ARG A 24 7.13 8.43 9.91
C ARG A 24 7.67 7.05 9.57
N ARG A 25 7.47 6.12 10.48
CA ARG A 25 7.82 4.71 10.37
C ARG A 25 6.62 3.86 10.78
N GLY A 26 6.65 2.58 10.44
CA GLY A 26 5.52 1.67 10.66
C GLY A 26 4.33 2.02 9.78
N LEU A 27 4.58 2.58 8.59
CA LEU A 27 3.52 2.92 7.65
C LEU A 27 3.26 1.77 6.68
N TYR A 28 1.98 1.57 6.38
CA TYR A 28 1.51 0.60 5.42
C TYR A 28 0.45 1.23 4.51
N VAL A 29 0.31 0.68 3.30
CA VAL A 29 -0.81 0.96 2.39
C VAL A 29 -1.71 -0.26 2.30
N ARG A 30 -3.01 -0.05 2.51
CA ARG A 30 -4.04 -1.07 2.34
C ARG A 30 -5.01 -0.67 1.25
N TRP A 31 -5.41 -1.67 0.47
CA TRP A 31 -6.45 -1.55 -0.55
C TRP A 31 -7.70 -2.25 -0.04
N SER A 32 -8.75 -1.48 0.23
CA SER A 32 -10.03 -2.02 0.72
C SER A 32 -11.14 -1.00 0.50
N ARG A 33 -12.35 -1.31 0.98
CA ARG A 33 -13.47 -0.37 1.01
C ARG A 33 -13.32 0.74 2.06
N GLY A 34 -12.32 0.61 2.93
CA GLY A 34 -11.93 1.66 3.85
C GLY A 34 -11.80 1.25 5.30
N PRO A 35 -11.18 2.12 6.11
CA PRO A 35 -11.06 1.93 7.55
C PRO A 35 -12.39 1.69 8.26
N GLY A 36 -13.47 2.36 7.85
CA GLY A 36 -14.80 2.16 8.45
C GLY A 36 -15.31 0.73 8.29
N THR A 37 -14.98 0.08 7.17
CA THR A 37 -15.27 -1.35 6.94
C THR A 37 -14.28 -2.25 7.69
N ASP A 38 -12.99 -1.94 7.62
CA ASP A 38 -11.93 -2.83 8.11
C ASP A 38 -11.79 -2.82 9.64
N LEU A 39 -12.01 -1.68 10.31
CA LEU A 39 -11.79 -1.56 11.76
C LEU A 39 -12.93 -2.13 12.60
N GLY A 40 -14.11 -2.35 12.02
CA GLY A 40 -15.22 -3.04 12.69
C GLY A 40 -14.89 -4.49 13.04
N ALA A 41 -14.06 -5.13 12.21
CA ALA A 41 -13.51 -6.47 12.43
C ALA A 41 -12.13 -6.55 11.73
N PRO A 42 -11.03 -6.14 12.41
CA PRO A 42 -9.71 -5.94 11.79
C PRO A 42 -9.04 -7.26 11.44
N SER A 43 -9.54 -7.89 10.39
CA SER A 43 -9.08 -9.16 9.85
C SER A 43 -9.17 -9.10 8.33
N SER A 44 -8.10 -9.52 7.66
CA SER A 44 -8.22 -10.01 6.29
C SER A 44 -8.68 -11.47 6.30
N THR A 45 -9.13 -11.95 5.14
CA THR A 45 -9.52 -13.34 4.92
C THR A 45 -8.57 -13.95 3.90
N ASP A 46 -8.07 -15.15 4.17
CA ASP A 46 -7.38 -15.94 3.16
C ASP A 46 -8.39 -16.35 2.08
N GLU A 47 -8.17 -15.91 0.83
CA GLU A 47 -9.10 -16.14 -0.27
C GLU A 47 -9.20 -17.62 -0.66
N LEU A 48 -8.16 -18.44 -0.38
CA LEU A 48 -8.17 -19.86 -0.69
C LEU A 48 -8.99 -20.67 0.33
N THR A 49 -8.83 -20.40 1.62
CA THR A 49 -9.42 -21.22 2.70
C THR A 49 -10.61 -20.56 3.40
N GLY A 50 -10.82 -19.26 3.22
CA GLY A 50 -11.81 -18.47 3.95
C GLY A 50 -11.44 -18.20 5.42
N VAL A 51 -10.23 -18.57 5.86
CA VAL A 51 -9.80 -18.38 7.25
C VAL A 51 -9.51 -16.90 7.53
N ALA A 52 -9.99 -16.44 8.68
CA ALA A 52 -9.67 -15.12 9.20
C ALA A 52 -8.19 -15.03 9.61
N MET A 53 -7.46 -14.08 9.03
CA MET A 53 -6.05 -13.84 9.32
C MET A 53 -5.87 -12.94 10.54
N PRO A 54 -4.78 -13.08 11.32
CA PRO A 54 -4.56 -12.33 12.56
C PRO A 54 -4.15 -10.85 12.34
N GLY A 55 -4.80 -10.14 11.41
CA GLY A 55 -4.58 -8.73 11.12
C GLY A 55 -5.04 -8.32 9.73
N LEU A 56 -4.85 -7.05 9.40
CA LEU A 56 -5.11 -6.51 8.07
C LEU A 56 -3.91 -6.76 7.16
N SER A 57 -4.13 -7.47 6.06
CA SER A 57 -3.16 -7.56 4.96
C SER A 57 -2.92 -6.17 4.37
N ALA A 58 -1.66 -5.72 4.39
CA ALA A 58 -1.25 -4.39 3.92
C ALA A 58 0.21 -4.41 3.48
N ASN A 59 0.59 -3.47 2.61
CA ASN A 59 1.94 -3.40 2.05
C ASN A 59 2.79 -2.36 2.78
N PRO A 60 4.05 -2.68 3.14
CA PRO A 60 4.90 -1.75 3.87
C PRO A 60 5.28 -0.57 2.98
N LEU A 61 5.18 0.64 3.52
CA LEU A 61 5.66 1.87 2.90
C LEU A 61 7.05 2.25 3.41
N ASP A 62 7.46 1.75 4.58
CA ASP A 62 8.80 1.95 5.13
C ASP A 62 9.87 1.52 4.12
N VAL A 63 10.94 2.31 4.03
CA VAL A 63 12.02 2.10 3.05
C VAL A 63 12.99 1.07 3.59
N GLU A 64 13.29 0.07 2.78
CA GLU A 64 14.27 -0.96 3.11
C GLU A 64 15.71 -0.46 2.95
N GLU A 65 16.63 -0.97 3.78
CA GLU A 65 18.03 -0.56 3.79
C GLU A 65 18.74 -0.79 2.44
N TRP A 66 18.36 -1.85 1.71
CA TRP A 66 18.92 -2.15 0.40
C TRP A 66 18.52 -1.14 -0.69
N TRP A 67 17.58 -0.23 -0.41
CA TRP A 67 17.24 0.87 -1.33
C TRP A 67 18.36 1.91 -1.47
N GLN A 68 19.34 1.92 -0.55
CA GLN A 68 20.64 2.59 -0.68
C GLN A 68 20.56 4.04 -1.20
N GLY A 69 19.67 4.86 -0.62
CA GLY A 69 19.57 6.28 -0.94
C GLY A 69 18.94 6.62 -2.31
N ARG A 70 18.37 5.63 -3.01
CA ARG A 70 17.57 5.87 -4.22
C ARG A 70 16.34 6.74 -3.91
N PRO A 71 15.74 7.41 -4.90
CA PRO A 71 14.64 8.35 -4.67
C PRO A 71 13.48 7.74 -3.90
N LEU A 72 13.07 8.39 -2.81
CA LEU A 72 11.91 7.96 -2.01
C LEU A 72 10.61 7.99 -2.82
N ARG A 73 10.46 8.99 -3.69
CA ARG A 73 9.32 9.10 -4.61
C ARG A 73 9.15 7.83 -5.46
N LEU A 74 10.26 7.25 -5.94
CA LEU A 74 10.23 6.01 -6.72
C LEU A 74 9.90 4.79 -5.85
N TRP A 75 10.42 4.73 -4.61
CA TRP A 75 10.06 3.67 -3.67
C TRP A 75 8.55 3.62 -3.43
N VAL A 76 7.96 4.77 -3.08
CA VAL A 76 6.52 4.89 -2.82
C VAL A 76 5.72 4.60 -4.09
N ALA A 77 6.15 5.10 -5.25
CA ALA A 77 5.50 4.81 -6.53
C ALA A 77 5.41 3.30 -6.78
N ARG A 78 6.51 2.57 -6.56
CA ARG A 78 6.55 1.11 -6.72
C ARG A 78 5.55 0.40 -5.80
N ARG A 79 5.47 0.80 -4.52
CA ARG A 79 4.54 0.21 -3.55
C ARG A 79 3.07 0.40 -3.92
N LEU A 80 2.73 1.52 -4.57
CA LEU A 80 1.38 1.75 -5.10
C LEU A 80 1.14 1.00 -6.40
N TYR A 81 2.10 1.05 -7.33
CA TYR A 81 2.01 0.44 -8.64
C TYR A 81 1.80 -1.07 -8.58
N ASP A 82 2.56 -1.77 -7.72
CA ASP A 82 2.53 -3.23 -7.61
C ASP A 82 1.12 -3.76 -7.28
N TYR A 83 0.24 -2.92 -6.68
CA TYR A 83 -1.09 -3.30 -6.21
C TYR A 83 -2.24 -2.49 -6.86
N ALA A 84 -1.93 -1.66 -7.86
CA ALA A 84 -2.92 -0.83 -8.55
C ALA A 84 -3.98 -1.64 -9.32
N HIS A 85 -3.78 -2.95 -9.47
CA HIS A 85 -4.73 -3.89 -10.09
C HIS A 85 -5.87 -4.30 -9.14
N LEU A 86 -5.70 -4.16 -7.82
CA LEU A 86 -6.66 -4.66 -6.82
C LEU A 86 -8.09 -4.10 -6.95
N PRO A 87 -8.33 -2.82 -7.32
CA PRO A 87 -9.70 -2.36 -7.55
C PRO A 87 -10.44 -3.12 -8.65
N HIS A 88 -9.72 -3.63 -9.66
CA HIS A 88 -10.31 -4.42 -10.73
C HIS A 88 -10.72 -5.82 -10.24
N GLU A 89 -9.90 -6.43 -9.38
CA GLU A 89 -10.11 -7.79 -8.88
C GLU A 89 -11.11 -7.85 -7.71
N LYS A 90 -11.03 -6.90 -6.78
CA LYS A 90 -11.81 -6.88 -5.52
C LYS A 90 -13.11 -6.08 -5.64
N GLY A 91 -13.31 -5.40 -6.76
CA GLY A 91 -14.56 -4.74 -7.13
C GLY A 91 -14.68 -3.29 -6.64
N PRO A 92 -15.86 -2.68 -6.85
CA PRO A 92 -16.06 -1.25 -6.66
C PRO A 92 -15.89 -0.83 -5.19
N GLY A 93 -15.40 0.40 -5.01
CA GLY A 93 -15.13 1.01 -3.71
C GLY A 93 -13.77 0.63 -3.10
N VAL A 94 -13.04 -0.31 -3.69
CA VAL A 94 -11.67 -0.62 -3.27
C VAL A 94 -10.73 0.48 -3.69
N ARG A 95 -10.11 1.16 -2.72
CA ARG A 95 -9.14 2.23 -2.96
C ARG A 95 -8.04 2.22 -1.89
N PRO A 96 -6.87 2.81 -2.18
CA PRO A 96 -5.75 2.79 -1.26
C PRO A 96 -5.90 3.81 -0.12
N TRP A 97 -5.50 3.40 1.07
CA TRP A 97 -5.35 4.27 2.23
C TRP A 97 -4.12 3.90 3.05
N VAL A 98 -3.58 4.90 3.73
CA VAL A 98 -2.39 4.75 4.59
C VAL A 98 -2.83 4.50 6.01
N LEU A 99 -2.17 3.54 6.63
CA LEU A 99 -2.29 3.23 8.04
C LEU A 99 -0.92 3.15 8.72
N GLU A 100 -0.93 3.42 10.02
CA GLU A 100 0.17 3.14 10.93
C GLU A 100 -0.23 1.94 11.80
N GLY A 101 0.73 1.09 12.15
CA GLY A 101 0.49 -0.08 12.99
C GLY A 101 1.76 -0.90 13.16
N HIS A 102 1.61 -2.17 13.54
CA HIS A 102 2.73 -3.09 13.58
C HIS A 102 2.36 -4.46 13.04
N GLU A 103 3.36 -5.13 12.48
CA GLU A 103 3.22 -6.47 11.94
C GLU A 103 3.09 -7.50 13.07
N ARG A 104 2.05 -8.33 13.01
CA ARG A 104 1.85 -9.48 13.90
C ARG A 104 2.21 -10.81 13.25
N GLY A 105 2.22 -10.86 11.92
CA GLY A 105 2.53 -12.06 11.16
C GLY A 105 2.52 -11.79 9.66
N ARG A 106 2.52 -12.87 8.89
CA ARG A 106 2.54 -12.85 7.43
C ARG A 106 1.36 -13.64 6.86
N GLY A 107 0.76 -13.13 5.80
CA GLY A 107 -0.25 -13.82 5.01
C GLY A 107 0.35 -14.84 4.06
N PRO A 108 -0.48 -15.55 3.28
CA PRO A 108 -0.06 -16.61 2.37
C PRO A 108 0.88 -16.12 1.25
N ASP A 109 0.78 -14.84 0.86
CA ASP A 109 1.64 -14.21 -0.15
C ASP A 109 2.86 -13.50 0.48
N ASN A 110 3.14 -13.83 1.75
CA ASN A 110 4.20 -13.22 2.56
C ASN A 110 4.01 -11.70 2.79
N GLU A 111 2.77 -11.22 2.71
CA GLU A 111 2.45 -9.84 3.00
C GLU A 111 2.25 -9.61 4.51
N PRO A 112 2.63 -8.45 5.07
CA PRO A 112 2.41 -8.16 6.49
C PRO A 112 0.93 -8.21 6.87
N LEU A 113 0.64 -8.83 8.01
CA LEU A 113 -0.64 -8.74 8.71
C LEU A 113 -0.50 -7.74 9.86
N VAL A 114 -1.13 -6.58 9.70
CA VAL A 114 -0.96 -5.43 10.58
C VAL A 114 -2.08 -5.37 11.62
N VAL A 115 -1.71 -5.08 12.87
CA VAL A 115 -2.62 -4.88 14.00
C VAL A 115 -2.39 -3.52 14.66
N ASP A 116 -3.24 -3.15 15.62
CA ASP A 116 -3.26 -1.84 16.28
C ASP A 116 -3.27 -0.67 15.29
N VAL A 117 -4.14 -0.85 14.29
CA VAL A 117 -4.21 -0.02 13.10
C VAL A 117 -4.77 1.36 13.40
N ARG A 118 -4.01 2.39 13.02
CA ARG A 118 -4.43 3.79 13.01
C ARG A 118 -4.51 4.30 11.57
N PRO A 119 -5.71 4.60 11.03
CA PRO A 119 -5.84 5.22 9.72
C PRO A 119 -5.25 6.63 9.72
N LEU A 120 -4.55 7.00 8.65
CA LEU A 120 -3.92 8.32 8.52
C LEU A 120 -4.53 9.16 7.40
N CYS A 121 -4.71 8.58 6.21
CA CYS A 121 -5.23 9.30 5.05
C CYS A 121 -5.65 8.35 3.94
N TRP A 122 -6.57 8.82 3.09
CA TRP A 122 -6.81 8.24 1.78
C TRP A 122 -5.74 8.65 0.78
N ILE A 123 -5.61 7.90 -0.30
CA ILE A 123 -4.76 8.24 -1.45
C ILE A 123 -5.68 8.46 -2.65
N ASP A 124 -5.56 9.64 -3.28
CA ASP A 124 -6.32 9.99 -4.48
C ASP A 124 -5.90 9.12 -5.68
N SER A 125 -6.84 8.85 -6.59
CA SER A 125 -6.56 8.14 -7.84
C SER A 125 -5.46 8.81 -8.69
N GLY A 126 -5.35 10.14 -8.67
CA GLY A 126 -4.30 10.87 -9.37
C GLY A 126 -2.88 10.49 -8.92
N VAL A 127 -2.72 10.13 -7.63
CA VAL A 127 -1.45 9.64 -7.09
C VAL A 127 -1.07 8.29 -7.69
N ILE A 128 -2.06 7.45 -8.03
CA ILE A 128 -1.83 6.15 -8.67
C ILE A 128 -1.34 6.34 -10.11
N GLU A 129 -1.86 7.33 -10.83
CA GLU A 129 -1.38 7.68 -12.16
C GLU A 129 0.02 8.30 -12.13
N GLU A 130 0.33 9.14 -11.14
CA GLU A 130 1.70 9.62 -10.89
C GLU A 130 2.66 8.46 -10.61
N ALA A 131 2.24 7.48 -9.79
CA ALA A 131 3.04 6.31 -9.46
C ALA A 131 3.31 5.44 -10.70
N ARG A 132 2.30 5.21 -11.54
CA ARG A 132 2.44 4.53 -12.83
C ARG A 132 3.48 5.20 -13.72
N THR A 133 3.34 6.52 -13.90
CA THR A 133 4.26 7.32 -14.72
C THR A 133 5.71 7.24 -14.19
N GLU A 134 5.91 7.34 -12.87
CA GLU A 134 7.23 7.26 -12.25
C GLU A 134 7.89 5.89 -12.45
N VAL A 135 7.13 4.80 -12.30
CA VAL A 135 7.63 3.43 -12.50
C VAL A 135 7.94 3.17 -13.98
N GLU A 136 7.05 3.55 -14.89
CA GLU A 136 7.25 3.39 -16.34
C GLU A 136 8.48 4.13 -16.85
N ARG A 137 8.77 5.31 -16.29
CA ARG A 137 10.01 6.08 -16.61
C ARG A 137 11.28 5.28 -16.29
N GLN A 138 11.27 4.45 -15.24
CA GLN A 138 12.40 3.59 -14.89
C GLN A 138 12.46 2.34 -15.78
N ALA A 139 11.30 1.75 -16.10
CA ALA A 139 11.22 0.61 -17.01
C ALA A 139 11.74 0.96 -18.42
N ALA A 140 11.58 2.20 -18.87
CA ALA A 140 12.20 2.67 -20.11
C ALA A 140 13.74 2.66 -20.07
N GLN A 141 14.35 2.81 -18.90
CA GLN A 141 15.82 2.74 -18.73
C GLN A 141 16.33 1.31 -18.56
N TRP A 142 15.50 0.42 -18.02
CA TRP A 142 15.79 -0.99 -17.88
C TRP A 142 15.02 -1.74 -18.98
N GLY A 143 15.63 -1.82 -20.17
CA GLY A 143 15.10 -2.61 -21.29
C GLY A 143 14.63 -4.01 -20.85
N PRO A 144 13.77 -4.68 -21.64
CA PRO A 144 12.98 -5.81 -21.17
C PRO A 144 13.81 -6.85 -20.42
N LEU A 145 13.30 -7.33 -19.28
CA LEU A 145 13.84 -8.46 -18.48
C LEU A 145 13.76 -9.79 -19.27
N ARG A 146 14.29 -9.83 -20.49
CA ARG A 146 14.54 -11.06 -21.23
C ARG A 146 15.88 -11.59 -20.71
N ARG A 147 15.84 -12.40 -19.65
CA ARG A 147 16.97 -13.31 -19.38
C ARG A 147 16.92 -14.38 -20.47
N SER A 148 17.73 -14.23 -21.50
CA SER A 148 18.03 -15.30 -22.44
C SER A 148 18.71 -16.41 -21.64
N GLY A 149 17.95 -17.44 -21.27
CA GLY A 149 18.53 -18.64 -20.68
C GLY A 149 19.48 -19.29 -21.69
N HIS A 150 20.70 -19.57 -21.25
CA HIS A 150 21.58 -20.56 -21.85
C HIS A 150 21.94 -21.58 -20.78
#